data_AF-A0A4R1B404-F1
#
_entry.id   AF-A0A4R1B404-F1
#
_cell.length_a   1.000
_cell.length_b   1.000
_cell.length_c   1.000
_cell.angle_alpha   90.00
_cell.angle_beta   90.00
_cell.angle_gamma   90.00
#
_symmetry.space_group_name_H-M   'P 1'
#
loop_
_entity.id
_entity.type
_entity.pdbx_description
1 polymer ?
#
loop_
_entity_poly.entity_id
_entity_poly.type
_entity_poly.pdbx_seq_one_letter_code
_entity_poly.pdbx_strand_id
1 'polypeptide(L)'
;MREDGRRLAEADGARSRLAAWRVQLLDRRRFLLRLAGGSLAALFPLAGTAAPTLDAAARWRIVDAVQRHLFPSEPDAPGAAEIKALAYLRFMLGHDPDKADDGRFILQGAGWLDDMAQRLEQAPFGRLDEAGRERVLRAVEKSEAGANWLALLLLYVIEALLADPVYGGNPDGVGWRWLAHVPGYPHPPPGKRYMELRRR
;
A
#
# COMPACT_ATOMS: atom_id res chain seq x y z
N MET A 1 16.81 52.13 -34.18
CA MET A 1 16.78 50.90 -35.00
C MET A 1 16.40 49.74 -34.09
N ARG A 2 15.11 49.32 -34.15
CA ARG A 2 14.49 48.03 -33.78
C ARG A 2 15.09 47.18 -32.63
N GLU A 3 14.80 47.51 -31.36
CA GLU A 3 14.95 46.51 -30.25
C GLU A 3 13.78 46.46 -29.25
N ASP A 4 12.89 47.45 -29.20
CA ASP A 4 11.87 47.54 -28.13
C ASP A 4 10.65 46.62 -28.35
N GLY A 5 10.37 46.23 -29.61
CA GLY A 5 9.22 45.37 -29.95
C GLY A 5 9.38 43.89 -29.58
N ARG A 6 10.61 43.41 -29.32
CA ARG A 6 10.86 41.99 -28.97
C ARG A 6 10.57 41.69 -27.50
N ARG A 7 10.92 42.60 -26.58
CA ARG A 7 10.72 42.39 -25.13
C ARG A 7 9.24 42.35 -24.73
N LEU A 8 8.40 43.17 -25.38
CA LEU A 8 6.97 43.18 -25.12
C LEU A 8 6.28 41.89 -25.60
N ALA A 9 6.68 41.37 -26.77
CA ALA A 9 6.14 40.11 -27.30
C ALA A 9 6.56 38.88 -26.46
N GLU A 10 7.80 38.86 -25.94
CA GLU A 10 8.29 37.81 -25.05
C GLU A 10 7.60 37.84 -23.68
N ALA A 11 7.35 39.04 -23.13
CA ALA A 11 6.62 39.22 -21.89
C ALA A 11 5.16 38.78 -22.00
N ASP A 12 4.51 39.04 -23.14
CA ASP A 12 3.13 38.64 -23.39
C ASP A 12 3.01 37.12 -23.62
N GLY A 13 4.01 36.52 -24.30
CA GLY A 13 4.15 35.06 -24.43
C GLY A 13 4.46 34.36 -23.11
N ALA A 14 5.15 35.00 -22.16
CA ALA A 14 5.36 34.47 -20.82
C ALA A 14 4.08 34.56 -19.97
N ARG A 15 3.34 35.67 -20.06
CA ARG A 15 2.05 35.87 -19.37
C ARG A 15 0.99 34.89 -19.86
N SER A 16 0.90 34.64 -21.17
CA SER A 16 -0.04 33.66 -21.72
C SER A 16 0.31 32.22 -21.33
N ARG A 17 1.61 31.87 -21.30
CA ARG A 17 2.08 30.58 -20.80
C ARG A 17 1.75 30.40 -19.32
N LEU A 18 1.99 31.41 -18.49
CA LEU A 18 1.64 31.37 -17.06
C LEU A 18 0.13 31.30 -16.83
N ALA A 19 -0.68 31.98 -17.66
CA ALA A 19 -2.13 31.89 -17.62
C ALA A 19 -2.63 30.48 -17.98
N ALA A 20 -2.09 29.88 -19.04
CA ALA A 20 -2.39 28.51 -19.44
C ALA A 20 -1.97 27.49 -18.36
N TRP A 21 -0.80 27.70 -17.74
CA TRP A 21 -0.31 26.87 -16.65
C TRP A 21 -1.20 26.99 -15.40
N ARG A 22 -1.64 28.21 -15.07
CA ARG A 22 -2.58 28.46 -13.96
C ARG A 22 -3.94 27.80 -14.21
N VAL A 23 -4.46 27.84 -15.44
CA VAL A 23 -5.71 27.14 -15.81
C VAL A 23 -5.55 25.63 -15.66
N GLN A 24 -4.46 25.05 -16.17
CA GLN A 24 -4.16 23.62 -16.01
C GLN A 24 -4.02 23.21 -14.54
N LEU A 25 -3.36 24.02 -13.70
CA LEU A 25 -3.22 23.75 -12.27
C LEU A 25 -4.57 23.86 -11.53
N LEU A 26 -5.43 24.81 -11.90
CA LEU A 26 -6.78 24.94 -11.34
C LEU A 26 -7.67 23.75 -11.73
N ASP A 27 -7.55 23.23 -12.95
CA ASP A 27 -8.28 22.04 -13.40
C ASP A 27 -7.82 20.77 -12.67
N ARG A 28 -6.50 20.58 -12.52
CA ARG A 28 -5.95 19.45 -11.75
C ARG A 28 -6.33 19.52 -10.27
N ARG A 29 -6.29 20.70 -9.66
CA ARG A 29 -6.74 20.89 -8.27
C ARG A 29 -8.23 20.64 -8.11
N ARG A 30 -9.07 21.09 -9.05
CA ARG A 30 -10.51 20.79 -9.05
C ARG A 30 -10.79 19.31 -9.27
N PHE A 31 -10.00 18.63 -10.10
CA PHE A 31 -10.05 17.19 -10.28
C PHE A 31 -9.70 16.45 -8.99
N LEU A 32 -8.59 16.81 -8.33
CA LEU A 32 -8.21 16.24 -7.03
C LEU A 32 -9.22 16.55 -5.91
N LEU A 33 -9.82 17.74 -5.90
CA LEU A 33 -10.88 18.09 -4.95
C LEU A 33 -12.20 17.35 -5.22
N ARG A 34 -12.47 16.98 -6.48
CA ARG A 34 -13.60 16.09 -6.83
C ARG A 34 -13.33 14.64 -6.41
N LEU A 35 -12.07 14.19 -6.42
CA LEU A 35 -11.68 12.89 -5.87
C LEU A 35 -11.75 12.85 -4.34
N ALA A 36 -11.48 13.96 -3.65
CA ALA A 36 -11.57 14.06 -2.20
C ALA A 36 -13.02 14.14 -1.66
N GLY A 37 -14.03 14.35 -2.52
CA GLY A 37 -15.41 14.65 -2.10
C GLY A 37 -16.52 14.01 -2.94
N GLY A 38 -16.22 13.00 -3.76
CA GLY A 38 -17.18 12.38 -4.68
C GLY A 38 -17.37 10.88 -4.44
N SER A 39 -18.25 10.55 -3.49
CA SER A 39 -19.07 9.32 -3.49
C SER A 39 -18.37 7.95 -3.54
N LEU A 40 -17.59 7.59 -2.52
CA LEU A 40 -17.24 6.18 -2.25
C LEU A 40 -18.46 5.32 -1.84
N ALA A 41 -19.64 5.91 -1.65
CA ALA A 41 -20.84 5.23 -1.18
C ALA A 41 -21.71 4.60 -2.28
N ALA A 42 -21.39 4.75 -3.57
CA ALA A 42 -22.31 4.38 -4.66
C ALA A 42 -22.01 3.06 -5.40
N LEU A 43 -20.99 2.30 -5.00
CA LEU A 43 -20.61 1.04 -5.69
C LEU A 43 -20.97 -0.25 -4.95
N PHE A 44 -21.67 -0.17 -3.82
CA PHE A 44 -22.11 -1.36 -3.09
C PHE A 44 -23.61 -1.29 -2.83
N PRO A 45 -24.43 -2.23 -3.36
CA PRO A 45 -25.77 -2.40 -2.84
C PRO A 45 -25.68 -2.79 -1.35
N LEU A 46 -26.19 -1.91 -0.49
CA LEU A 46 -26.47 -2.20 0.92
C LEU A 46 -27.66 -3.15 0.98
N ALA A 47 -27.42 -4.45 0.83
CA ALA A 47 -28.37 -5.47 1.20
C ALA A 47 -27.63 -6.77 1.51
N GLY A 48 -27.50 -7.09 2.79
CA GLY A 48 -26.97 -8.34 3.29
C GLY A 48 -26.79 -8.24 4.80
N THR A 49 -27.38 -9.16 5.54
CA THR A 49 -27.26 -9.32 7.00
C THR A 49 -25.84 -8.99 7.47
N ALA A 50 -25.69 -8.06 8.42
CA ALA A 50 -24.39 -7.67 8.95
C ALA A 50 -23.64 -8.92 9.43
N ALA A 51 -22.67 -9.37 8.64
CA ALA A 51 -21.71 -10.35 9.08
C ALA A 51 -21.07 -9.83 10.38
N PRO A 52 -20.76 -10.70 11.36
CA PRO A 52 -20.12 -10.25 12.58
C PRO A 52 -18.88 -9.43 12.23
N THR A 53 -18.80 -8.22 12.77
CA THR A 53 -17.72 -7.29 12.48
C THR A 53 -16.39 -7.97 12.83
N LEU A 54 -15.52 -8.17 11.83
CA LEU A 54 -14.22 -8.79 12.06
C LEU A 54 -13.44 -8.01 13.12
N ASP A 55 -13.03 -8.71 14.17
CA ASP A 55 -12.14 -8.16 15.19
C ASP A 55 -10.74 -7.88 14.59
N ALA A 56 -9.92 -7.15 15.36
CA ALA A 56 -8.59 -6.77 14.90
C ALA A 56 -7.70 -7.99 14.61
N ALA A 57 -7.81 -9.06 15.41
CA ALA A 57 -7.01 -10.26 15.23
C ALA A 57 -7.37 -11.01 13.94
N ALA A 58 -8.65 -11.07 13.58
CA ALA A 58 -9.15 -11.66 12.36
C ALA A 58 -8.67 -10.88 11.13
N ARG A 59 -8.71 -9.55 11.18
CA ARG A 59 -8.18 -8.69 10.11
C ARG A 59 -6.69 -8.95 9.87
N TRP A 60 -5.89 -9.06 10.93
CA TRP A 60 -4.48 -9.38 10.80
C TRP A 60 -4.23 -10.79 10.22
N ARG A 61 -5.06 -11.78 10.58
CA ARG A 61 -4.98 -13.13 9.99
C ARG A 61 -5.28 -13.11 8.49
N ILE A 62 -6.22 -12.26 8.05
CA ILE A 62 -6.51 -12.08 6.62
C ILE A 62 -5.32 -11.42 5.92
N VAL A 63 -4.76 -10.34 6.49
CA VAL A 63 -3.57 -9.67 5.94
C VAL A 63 -2.40 -10.65 5.79
N ASP A 64 -2.14 -11.47 6.81
CA ASP A 64 -1.11 -12.52 6.74
C ASP A 64 -1.37 -13.52 5.61
N ALA A 65 -2.61 -14.02 5.51
CA ALA A 65 -3.00 -14.94 4.44
C ALA A 65 -2.81 -14.33 3.05
N VAL A 66 -3.10 -13.04 2.87
CA VAL A 66 -2.89 -12.34 1.60
C VAL A 66 -1.40 -12.15 1.31
N GLN A 67 -0.59 -11.73 2.28
CA GLN A 67 0.85 -11.59 2.08
C GLN A 67 1.50 -12.92 1.66
N ARG A 68 1.10 -14.03 2.29
CA ARG A 68 1.56 -15.38 1.93
C ARG A 68 1.06 -15.84 0.56
N HIS A 69 -0.11 -15.37 0.11
CA HIS A 69 -0.61 -15.65 -1.24
C HIS A 69 0.14 -14.82 -2.29
N LEU A 70 0.45 -13.56 -2.00
CA LEU A 70 1.19 -12.67 -2.90
C LEU A 70 2.67 -13.06 -3.04
N PHE A 71 3.25 -13.64 -1.99
CA PHE A 71 4.65 -14.06 -1.96
C PHE A 71 4.77 -15.42 -1.25
N PRO A 72 4.43 -16.51 -1.95
CA PRO A 72 4.43 -17.85 -1.38
C PRO A 72 5.84 -18.37 -1.10
N SER A 73 5.94 -19.31 -0.17
CA SER A 73 7.19 -20.04 0.09
C SER A 73 7.41 -21.09 -0.99
N GLU A 74 8.64 -21.20 -1.48
CA GLU A 74 9.06 -22.18 -2.48
C GLU A 74 10.26 -22.98 -1.94
N PRO A 75 10.59 -24.15 -2.51
CA PRO A 75 11.73 -24.95 -2.04
C PRO A 75 13.06 -24.18 -1.99
N ASP A 76 13.29 -23.30 -2.97
CA ASP A 76 14.54 -22.55 -3.14
C ASP A 76 14.37 -21.02 -2.99
N ALA A 77 13.20 -20.56 -2.52
CA ALA A 77 12.93 -19.13 -2.30
C ALA A 77 12.13 -18.89 -1.01
N PRO A 78 12.51 -17.89 -0.19
CA PRO A 78 11.72 -17.54 0.97
C PRO A 78 10.39 -16.92 0.55
N GLY A 79 9.32 -17.21 1.28
CA GLY A 79 8.04 -16.55 1.15
C GLY A 79 7.83 -15.48 2.23
N ALA A 80 6.63 -14.92 2.26
CA ALA A 80 6.23 -13.87 3.20
C ALA A 80 6.39 -14.31 4.67
N ALA A 81 6.23 -15.61 4.93
CA ALA A 81 6.42 -16.20 6.25
C ALA A 81 7.90 -16.19 6.68
N GLU A 82 8.80 -16.65 5.81
CA GLU A 82 10.24 -16.73 6.10
C GLU A 82 10.86 -15.34 6.28
N ILE A 83 10.44 -14.36 5.46
CA ILE A 83 10.90 -12.97 5.58
C ILE A 83 10.19 -12.19 6.71
N LYS A 84 9.25 -12.82 7.42
CA LYS A 84 8.43 -12.18 8.48
C LYS A 84 7.71 -10.90 8.01
N ALA A 85 7.10 -10.93 6.83
CA ALA A 85 6.42 -9.76 6.23
C ALA A 85 5.36 -9.13 7.15
N LEU A 86 4.55 -9.96 7.82
CA LEU A 86 3.53 -9.47 8.75
C LEU A 86 4.15 -8.77 9.96
N ALA A 87 5.27 -9.29 10.48
CA ALA A 87 5.94 -8.70 11.63
C ALA A 87 6.52 -7.33 11.29
N TYR A 88 7.17 -7.22 10.12
CA TYR A 88 7.65 -5.94 9.59
C TYR A 88 6.50 -4.93 9.42
N LEU A 89 5.40 -5.34 8.77
CA LEU A 89 4.23 -4.49 8.60
C LEU A 89 3.68 -3.98 9.93
N ARG A 90 3.49 -4.86 10.92
CA ARG A 90 3.02 -4.48 12.26
C ARG A 90 4.02 -3.55 12.97
N PHE A 91 5.32 -3.78 12.80
CA PHE A 91 6.36 -2.92 13.36
C PHE A 91 6.24 -1.51 12.79
N MET A 92 6.18 -1.38 11.46
CA MET A 92 6.10 -0.09 10.75
C MET A 92 4.84 0.68 11.15
N LEU A 93 3.68 0.04 11.11
CA LEU A 93 2.41 0.68 11.46
C LEU A 93 2.30 1.04 12.95
N GLY A 94 3.05 0.35 13.82
CA GLY A 94 3.08 0.64 15.26
C GLY A 94 4.08 1.71 15.69
N HIS A 95 5.10 2.00 14.87
CA HIS A 95 6.22 2.87 15.26
C HIS A 95 6.41 4.10 14.37
N ASP A 96 5.87 4.10 13.14
CA ASP A 96 5.89 5.25 12.24
C ASP A 96 4.55 5.97 12.22
N PRO A 97 4.45 7.20 12.78
CA PRO A 97 3.20 7.95 12.77
C PRO A 97 2.74 8.29 11.34
N ASP A 98 3.66 8.39 10.37
CA ASP A 98 3.32 8.72 8.98
C ASP A 98 2.63 7.56 8.26
N LYS A 99 2.64 6.36 8.86
CA LYS A 99 2.01 5.15 8.31
C LYS A 99 0.64 4.85 8.93
N ALA A 100 0.12 5.74 9.77
CA ALA A 100 -1.20 5.55 10.40
C ALA A 100 -2.33 5.39 9.36
N ASP A 101 -2.23 6.06 8.22
CA ASP A 101 -3.23 6.00 7.15
C ASP A 101 -3.17 4.67 6.41
N ASP A 102 -1.96 4.17 6.10
CA ASP A 102 -1.73 2.83 5.56
C ASP A 102 -2.36 1.77 6.47
N GLY A 103 -2.14 1.87 7.79
CA GLY A 103 -2.69 0.92 8.76
C GLY A 103 -4.22 0.88 8.76
N ARG A 104 -4.87 2.04 8.68
CA ARG A 104 -6.35 2.10 8.57
C ARG A 104 -6.83 1.48 7.25
N PHE A 105 -6.19 1.85 6.13
CA PHE A 105 -6.57 1.34 4.81
C PHE A 105 -6.37 -0.17 4.71
N ILE A 106 -5.25 -0.70 5.21
CA ILE A 106 -4.94 -2.13 5.21
C ILE A 106 -5.99 -2.92 6.01
N LEU A 107 -6.27 -2.49 7.24
CA LEU A 107 -7.22 -3.19 8.11
C LEU A 107 -8.67 -3.08 7.64
N GLN A 108 -9.04 -1.97 6.98
CA GLN A 108 -10.35 -1.84 6.32
C GLN A 108 -10.47 -2.79 5.13
N GLY A 109 -9.45 -2.83 4.27
CA GLY A 109 -9.47 -3.71 3.09
C GLY A 109 -9.50 -5.20 3.44
N ALA A 110 -8.94 -5.62 4.57
CA ALA A 110 -9.13 -6.99 5.09
C ALA A 110 -10.61 -7.31 5.36
N GLY A 111 -11.39 -6.32 5.82
CA GLY A 111 -12.84 -6.47 5.98
C GLY A 111 -13.57 -6.59 4.64
N TRP A 112 -13.24 -5.71 3.69
CA TRP A 112 -13.84 -5.75 2.36
C TRP A 112 -13.53 -7.05 1.61
N LEU A 113 -12.32 -7.60 1.79
CA LEU A 113 -11.91 -8.86 1.20
C LEU A 113 -12.72 -10.04 1.75
N ASP A 114 -12.96 -10.08 3.06
CA ASP A 114 -13.78 -11.14 3.68
C ASP A 114 -15.24 -11.06 3.23
N ASP A 115 -15.80 -9.84 3.15
CA ASP A 115 -17.14 -9.62 2.59
C ASP A 115 -17.23 -10.05 1.12
N MET A 116 -16.15 -9.86 0.34
CA MET A 116 -16.08 -10.31 -1.05
C MET A 116 -16.00 -11.82 -1.14
N ALA A 117 -15.19 -12.46 -0.29
CA ALA A 117 -15.09 -13.91 -0.19
C ALA A 117 -16.44 -14.55 0.16
N GLN A 118 -17.16 -14.01 1.14
CA GLN A 118 -18.47 -14.50 1.53
C GLN A 118 -19.50 -14.39 0.39
N ARG A 119 -19.38 -13.37 -0.48
CA ARG A 119 -20.26 -13.18 -1.63
C ARG A 119 -19.93 -14.10 -2.81
N LEU A 120 -18.64 -14.26 -3.13
CA LEU A 120 -18.20 -15.01 -4.31
C LEU A 120 -18.08 -16.52 -4.06
N GLU A 121 -17.66 -16.90 -2.86
CA GLU A 121 -17.28 -18.27 -2.53
C GLU A 121 -18.14 -18.85 -1.38
N GLN A 122 -19.09 -18.07 -0.84
CA GLN A 122 -19.98 -18.47 0.26
C GLN A 122 -19.26 -18.89 1.56
N ALA A 123 -17.98 -18.50 1.70
CA ALA A 123 -17.15 -18.78 2.86
C ALA A 123 -16.23 -17.60 3.19
N PRO A 124 -15.84 -17.41 4.46
CA PRO A 124 -14.89 -16.38 4.84
C PRO A 124 -13.51 -16.63 4.20
N PHE A 125 -12.79 -15.56 3.89
CA PHE A 125 -11.53 -15.62 3.13
C PHE A 125 -10.51 -16.58 3.75
N GLY A 126 -10.40 -16.55 5.09
CA GLY A 126 -9.48 -17.41 5.83
C GLY A 126 -9.77 -18.91 5.75
N ARG A 127 -10.95 -19.32 5.27
CA ARG A 127 -11.33 -20.73 5.06
C ARG A 127 -11.21 -21.18 3.61
N LEU A 128 -10.91 -20.27 2.68
CA LEU A 128 -10.72 -20.61 1.29
C LEU A 128 -9.39 -21.34 1.08
N ASP A 129 -9.40 -22.26 0.12
CA ASP A 129 -8.21 -22.85 -0.47
C ASP A 129 -7.49 -21.83 -1.39
N GLU A 130 -6.34 -22.20 -1.92
CA GLU A 130 -5.51 -21.32 -2.75
C GLU A 130 -6.25 -20.84 -4.00
N ALA A 131 -6.97 -21.73 -4.68
CA ALA A 131 -7.74 -21.40 -5.87
C ALA A 131 -8.89 -20.42 -5.56
N GLY A 132 -9.60 -20.60 -4.44
CA GLY A 132 -10.62 -19.67 -3.97
C GLY A 132 -10.05 -18.30 -3.60
N ARG A 133 -8.90 -18.28 -2.90
CA ARG A 133 -8.21 -17.01 -2.58
C ARG A 133 -7.82 -16.26 -3.85
N GLU A 134 -7.23 -16.95 -4.83
CA GLU A 134 -6.86 -16.35 -6.12
C GLU A 134 -8.08 -15.74 -6.82
N ARG A 135 -9.20 -16.46 -6.91
CA ARG A 135 -10.44 -15.93 -7.53
C ARG A 135 -10.93 -14.65 -6.85
N VAL A 136 -10.95 -14.63 -5.51
CA VAL A 136 -11.38 -13.45 -4.75
C VAL A 136 -10.41 -12.28 -4.92
N LEU A 137 -9.09 -12.53 -4.84
CA LEU A 137 -8.07 -11.49 -5.01
C LEU A 137 -8.10 -10.89 -6.42
N ARG A 138 -8.29 -11.71 -7.46
CA ARG A 138 -8.50 -11.25 -8.84
C ARG A 138 -9.77 -10.43 -9.01
N ALA A 139 -10.83 -10.74 -8.26
CA ALA A 139 -12.04 -9.92 -8.26
C ALA A 139 -11.80 -8.56 -7.61
N VAL A 140 -11.03 -8.51 -6.51
CA VAL A 140 -10.65 -7.27 -5.81
C VAL A 140 -9.76 -6.38 -6.69
N GLU A 141 -8.78 -6.96 -7.39
CA GLU A 141 -7.86 -6.27 -8.31
C GLU A 141 -8.59 -5.47 -9.41
N LYS A 142 -9.80 -5.87 -9.79
CA LYS A 142 -10.59 -5.16 -10.83
C LYS A 142 -11.07 -3.77 -10.42
N SER A 143 -11.00 -3.43 -9.14
CA SER A 143 -11.33 -2.11 -8.64
C SER A 143 -10.06 -1.31 -8.34
N GLU A 144 -10.08 0.01 -8.54
CA GLU A 144 -8.94 0.87 -8.23
C GLU A 144 -8.52 0.76 -6.74
N ALA A 145 -9.50 0.79 -5.83
CA ALA A 145 -9.24 0.66 -4.40
C ALA A 145 -8.63 -0.72 -4.06
N GLY A 146 -9.13 -1.79 -4.66
CA GLY A 146 -8.61 -3.14 -4.43
C GLY A 146 -7.21 -3.35 -5.01
N ALA A 147 -6.95 -2.88 -6.23
CA ALA A 147 -5.62 -2.88 -6.82
C ALA A 147 -4.61 -2.10 -5.96
N ASN A 148 -4.98 -0.91 -5.49
CA ASN A 148 -4.13 -0.10 -4.61
C ASN A 148 -3.88 -0.80 -3.25
N TRP A 149 -4.89 -1.50 -2.71
CA TRP A 149 -4.74 -2.26 -1.47
C TRP A 149 -3.77 -3.44 -1.62
N LEU A 150 -3.87 -4.21 -2.71
CA LEU A 150 -2.94 -5.30 -3.02
C LEU A 150 -1.52 -4.78 -3.27
N ALA A 151 -1.39 -3.68 -4.02
CA ALA A 151 -0.11 -3.04 -4.30
C ALA A 151 0.57 -2.56 -3.01
N LEU A 152 -0.19 -1.99 -2.06
CA LEU A 152 0.33 -1.57 -0.77
C LEU A 152 0.81 -2.77 0.05
N LEU A 153 0.04 -3.87 0.09
CA LEU A 153 0.47 -5.09 0.78
C LEU A 153 1.74 -5.69 0.16
N LEU A 154 1.82 -5.71 -1.16
CA LEU A 154 3.01 -6.16 -1.89
C LEU A 154 4.22 -5.25 -1.61
N LEU A 155 4.01 -3.92 -1.54
CA LEU A 155 5.05 -2.97 -1.16
C LEU A 155 5.64 -3.33 0.21
N TYR A 156 4.79 -3.57 1.22
CA TYR A 156 5.26 -3.96 2.55
C TYR A 156 5.94 -5.35 2.58
N VAL A 157 5.58 -6.27 1.69
CA VAL A 157 6.31 -7.54 1.51
C VAL A 157 7.72 -7.28 0.95
N ILE A 158 7.84 -6.46 -0.08
CA ILE A 158 9.13 -6.10 -0.69
C ILE A 158 10.00 -5.32 0.30
N GLU A 159 9.42 -4.39 1.05
CA GLU A 159 10.14 -3.71 2.13
C GLU A 159 10.62 -4.72 3.19
N ALA A 160 9.77 -5.67 3.62
CA ALA A 160 10.17 -6.69 4.59
C ALA A 160 11.27 -7.62 4.07
N LEU A 161 11.37 -7.80 2.75
CA LEU A 161 12.40 -8.60 2.09
C LEU A 161 13.76 -7.88 2.05
N LEU A 162 13.75 -6.55 1.89
CA LEU A 162 14.93 -5.74 1.65
C LEU A 162 15.42 -4.97 2.88
N ALA A 163 14.54 -4.69 3.84
CA ALA A 163 14.85 -3.91 5.02
C ALA A 163 15.82 -4.65 5.95
N ASP A 164 16.48 -3.85 6.79
CA ASP A 164 17.34 -4.35 7.85
C ASP A 164 16.54 -5.15 8.90
N PRO A 165 17.05 -6.31 9.37
CA PRO A 165 16.39 -7.12 10.38
C PRO A 165 15.97 -6.38 11.65
N VAL A 166 16.61 -5.25 11.99
CA VAL A 166 16.23 -4.41 13.16
C VAL A 166 14.80 -3.85 13.08
N TYR A 167 14.17 -3.86 11.90
CA TYR A 167 12.77 -3.46 11.68
C TYR A 167 11.77 -4.63 11.76
N GLY A 168 12.23 -5.84 12.11
CA GLY A 168 11.38 -7.00 12.38
C GLY A 168 11.07 -7.91 11.18
N GLY A 169 11.43 -7.48 9.96
CA GLY A 169 11.43 -8.32 8.76
C GLY A 169 12.79 -8.99 8.52
N ASN A 170 12.91 -9.73 7.43
CA ASN A 170 14.16 -10.26 6.90
C ASN A 170 15.08 -10.94 7.94
N PRO A 171 14.59 -11.87 8.80
CA PRO A 171 15.42 -12.47 9.84
C PRO A 171 16.67 -13.12 9.24
N ASP A 172 17.79 -12.92 9.92
CA ASP A 172 19.12 -13.38 9.50
C ASP A 172 19.54 -12.89 8.11
N GLY A 173 18.84 -11.94 7.48
CA GLY A 173 19.11 -11.53 6.10
C GLY A 173 18.72 -12.59 5.06
N VAL A 174 17.68 -13.41 5.31
CA VAL A 174 17.23 -14.47 4.39
C VAL A 174 16.87 -13.93 3.00
N GLY A 175 16.17 -12.79 2.93
CA GLY A 175 15.86 -12.12 1.68
C GLY A 175 17.10 -11.60 0.97
N TRP A 176 18.08 -11.10 1.73
CA TRP A 176 19.35 -10.64 1.15
C TRP A 176 20.17 -11.78 0.56
N ARG A 177 20.28 -12.91 1.27
CA ARG A 177 20.97 -14.10 0.74
C ARG A 177 20.32 -14.59 -0.54
N TRP A 178 18.99 -14.68 -0.56
CA TRP A 178 18.24 -15.13 -1.73
C TRP A 178 18.45 -14.20 -2.94
N LEU A 179 18.42 -12.89 -2.73
CA LEU A 179 18.63 -11.89 -3.79
C LEU A 179 20.11 -11.63 -4.14
N ALA A 180 21.06 -12.26 -3.44
CA ALA A 180 22.46 -11.87 -3.44
C ALA A 180 22.66 -10.35 -3.19
N HIS A 181 21.80 -9.77 -2.36
CA HIS A 181 21.81 -8.34 -2.03
C HIS A 181 22.87 -8.04 -0.97
N VAL A 182 23.67 -7.01 -1.22
CA VAL A 182 24.63 -6.48 -0.24
C VAL A 182 23.99 -5.25 0.44
N PRO A 183 23.59 -5.36 1.72
CA PRO A 183 22.99 -4.24 2.44
C PRO A 183 24.03 -3.17 2.79
N GLY A 184 23.55 -1.98 3.18
CA GLY A 184 24.40 -0.92 3.71
C GLY A 184 24.94 -1.23 5.10
N TYR A 185 26.20 -0.85 5.35
CA TYR A 185 26.87 -0.95 6.64
C TYR A 185 27.31 0.42 7.17
N PRO A 186 27.34 0.63 8.51
CA PRO A 186 26.91 -0.29 9.54
C PRO A 186 25.37 -0.37 9.64
N HIS A 187 24.86 -1.51 10.13
CA HIS A 187 23.46 -1.63 10.52
C HIS A 187 23.11 -0.60 11.61
N PRO A 188 21.86 -0.12 11.69
CA PRO A 188 21.45 0.80 12.75
C PRO A 188 21.69 0.17 14.14
N PRO A 189 22.54 0.76 15.00
CA PRO A 189 22.71 0.26 16.35
C PRO A 189 21.44 0.50 17.18
N PRO A 190 21.31 -0.16 18.36
CA PRO A 190 20.20 0.11 19.27
C PRO A 190 20.02 1.60 19.55
N GLY A 191 18.78 2.10 19.46
CA GLY A 191 18.46 3.52 19.67
C GLY A 191 18.78 4.45 18.50
N LYS A 192 19.20 3.91 17.34
CA LYS A 192 19.48 4.68 16.11
C LYS A 192 18.73 4.20 14.88
N ARG A 193 17.61 3.49 15.06
CA ARG A 193 16.67 3.23 13.96
C ARG A 193 16.08 4.55 13.49
N TYR A 194 15.70 4.67 12.22
CA TYR A 194 15.28 5.97 11.68
C TYR A 194 14.09 6.59 12.45
N MET A 195 13.16 5.75 12.92
CA MET A 195 12.03 6.18 13.77
C MET A 195 12.47 6.86 15.07
N GLU A 196 13.59 6.41 15.64
CA GLU A 196 14.14 6.92 16.90
C GLU A 196 14.88 8.24 16.69
N LEU A 197 15.48 8.41 15.51
CA LEU A 197 16.16 9.66 15.13
C LEU A 197 15.18 10.81 14.93
N ARG A 198 13.94 10.51 14.52
CA ARG A 198 12.86 11.50 14.31
C ARG A 198 12.23 12.04 15.60
N ARG A 199 12.49 11.42 16.75
CA ARG A 199 11.90 11.81 18.05
C ARG A 199 12.71 12.87 18.81
N ARG A 200 13.73 13.45 18.16
CA ARG A 200 14.60 14.51 18.70
C ARG A 200 14.15 15.86 18.20
#